data_AF-A0A950MUE5-F1
#
_entry.id   AF-A0A950MUE5-F1
#
_cell.length_a   1.000
_cell.length_b   1.000
_cell.length_c   1.000
_cell.angle_alpha   90.00
_cell.angle_beta   90.00
_cell.angle_gamma   90.00
#
_symmetry.space_group_name_H-M   'P 1'
#
loop_
_entity.id
_entity.type
_entity.pdbx_description
1 polymer ?
#
loop_
_entity_poly.entity_id
_entity_poly.type
_entity_poly.pdbx_seq_one_letter_code
_entity_poly.pdbx_strand_id
1 'polypeptide(L)' 'PLRYLTELRMSLAAEWISREQMPIEVAAHRLGYGSQAAFSRAFKRVIGRSPGATRADAKKRSAG' A
#
# COMPACT_ATOMS: atom_id res chain seq x y z
N PRO A 1 18.86 0.97 -10.22
CA PRO A 1 18.44 -0.45 -10.04
C PRO A 1 17.47 -0.74 -8.86
N LEU A 2 17.43 0.06 -7.79
CA LEU A 2 16.49 -0.16 -6.65
C LEU A 2 15.09 0.47 -6.82
N ARG A 3 14.96 1.46 -7.71
CA ARG A 3 13.72 2.21 -7.92
C ARG A 3 12.61 1.34 -8.52
N TYR A 4 12.93 0.57 -9.55
CA TYR A 4 11.97 -0.32 -10.22
C TYR A 4 11.42 -1.40 -9.27
N LEU A 5 12.28 -2.00 -8.44
CA LEU A 5 11.83 -2.96 -7.42
C LEU A 5 10.94 -2.30 -6.36
N THR A 6 11.23 -1.06 -5.99
CA THR A 6 10.38 -0.29 -5.06
C THR A 6 9.03 0.01 -5.69
N GLU A 7 9.00 0.38 -6.97
CA GLU A 7 7.78 0.63 -7.72
C GLU A 7 6.90 -0.63 -7.80
N LEU A 8 7.49 -1.77 -8.17
CA LEU A 8 6.79 -3.05 -8.22
C LEU A 8 6.23 -3.48 -6.86
N ARG A 9 7.03 -3.37 -5.79
CA ARG A 9 6.59 -3.72 -4.42
C ARG A 9 5.42 -2.86 -3.96
N MET A 10 5.43 -1.57 -4.27
CA MET A 10 4.33 -0.67 -3.88
C MET A 10 3.07 -0.89 -4.70
N SER A 11 3.20 -1.22 -5.99
CA SER A 11 2.05 -1.64 -6.80
C SER A 11 1.38 -2.89 -6.22
N LEU A 12 2.17 -3.88 -5.81
CA LEU A 12 1.65 -5.08 -5.15
C LEU A 12 0.94 -4.75 -3.83
N ALA A 13 1.52 -3.86 -3.02
CA ALA A 13 0.86 -3.41 -1.79
C ALA A 13 -0.48 -2.70 -2.06
N ALA A 14 -0.57 -1.92 -3.15
CA ALA A 14 -1.79 -1.23 -3.52
C ALA A 14 -2.90 -2.24 -3.90
N GLU A 15 -2.53 -3.32 -4.57
CA GLU A 15 -3.42 -4.43 -4.87
C GLU A 15 -3.92 -5.13 -3.61
N TRP A 16 -3.02 -5.54 -2.72
CA TRP A 16 -3.37 -6.17 -1.44
C TRP A 16 -4.32 -5.31 -0.60
N ILE A 17 -4.04 -4.00 -0.52
CA ILE A 17 -4.83 -3.09 0.30
C ILE A 17 -6.21 -2.82 -0.31
N SER A 18 -6.31 -2.73 -1.64
CA SER A 18 -7.56 -2.31 -2.31
C SER A 18 -8.45 -3.45 -2.77
N ARG A 19 -7.88 -4.59 -3.15
CA ARG A 19 -8.62 -5.75 -3.65
C ARG A 19 -8.81 -6.80 -2.55
N GLU A 20 -7.72 -7.15 -1.88
CA GLU A 20 -7.73 -8.19 -0.84
C GLU A 20 -8.07 -7.64 0.55
N GLN A 21 -8.25 -6.32 0.67
CA GLN A 21 -8.54 -5.63 1.93
C GLN A 21 -7.49 -5.89 3.03
N MET A 22 -6.28 -6.29 2.66
CA MET A 22 -5.18 -6.65 3.56
C MET A 22 -4.80 -5.50 4.49
N PRO A 23 -4.78 -5.69 5.83
CA PRO A 23 -4.39 -4.66 6.78
C PRO A 23 -3.09 -3.97 6.38
N ILE A 24 -3.06 -2.64 6.50
CA ILE A 24 -1.93 -1.82 6.06
C ILE A 24 -0.63 -2.22 6.77
N GLU A 25 -0.74 -2.54 8.07
CA GLU A 25 0.36 -3.07 8.88
C GLU A 25 0.89 -4.40 8.34
N VAL A 26 0.00 -5.35 7.98
CA VAL A 26 0.38 -6.64 7.40
C VAL A 26 1.10 -6.45 6.06
N ALA A 27 0.60 -5.57 5.19
CA ALA A 27 1.27 -5.25 3.92
C ALA A 27 2.67 -4.63 4.15
N ALA A 28 2.82 -3.76 5.15
CA ALA A 28 4.10 -3.16 5.52
C ALA A 28 5.10 -4.24 6.00
N HIS A 29 4.68 -5.13 6.90
CA HIS A 29 5.52 -6.22 7.39
C HIS A 29 5.93 -7.19 6.28
N ARG A 30 5.01 -7.59 5.39
CA ARG A 30 5.30 -8.48 4.25
C ARG A 30 6.35 -7.92 3.30
N LEU A 31 6.45 -6.59 3.17
CA LEU A 31 7.45 -5.92 2.34
C LEU A 31 8.73 -5.55 3.10
N GLY A 32 8.86 -5.97 4.36
CA GLY A 32 10.06 -5.76 5.17
C GLY A 32 10.18 -4.35 5.78
N TYR A 33 9.08 -3.61 5.88
CA TYR A 33 9.09 -2.30 6.56
C TYR A 33 8.96 -2.49 8.08
N GLY A 34 9.96 -2.00 8.82
CA GLY A 34 9.94 -2.02 10.30
C GLY A 34 8.94 -1.06 10.95
N SER A 35 8.22 -0.24 10.17
CA SER A 35 7.11 0.56 10.68
C SER A 35 6.10 0.90 9.59
N GLN A 36 4.82 0.97 9.99
CA GLN A 36 3.74 1.42 9.11
C GLN A 36 3.98 2.85 8.58
N ALA A 37 4.62 3.72 9.37
CA ALA A 37 4.94 5.08 8.95
C ALA A 37 5.99 5.11 7.82
N ALA A 38 7.05 4.29 7.92
CA ALA A 38 8.06 4.17 6.85
C ALA A 38 7.43 3.63 5.55
N PHE A 39 6.61 2.59 5.66
CA PHE A 39 5.84 2.06 4.54
C PHE A 39 4.93 3.12 3.92
N SER A 40 4.14 3.83 4.74
CA SER A 40 3.17 4.82 4.25
C SER A 40 3.84 5.97 3.50
N ARG A 41 5.03 6.40 3.92
CA ARG A 41 5.83 7.42 3.20
C ARG A 41 6.32 6.89 1.85
N ALA A 42 6.87 5.67 1.81
CA ALA A 42 7.34 5.05 0.57
C ALA A 42 6.18 4.81 -0.41
N PHE A 43 5.08 4.27 0.09
CA PHE A 43 3.85 4.04 -0.65
C PHE A 43 3.31 5.33 -1.25
N LYS A 44 3.15 6.39 -0.45
CA LYS A 44 2.67 7.68 -0.95
C LYS A 44 3.58 8.27 -2.02
N ARG A 45 4.90 8.12 -1.88
CA ARG A 45 5.87 8.61 -2.87
C ARG A 45 5.72 7.90 -4.23
N VAL A 46 5.43 6.60 -4.24
CA VAL A 46 5.32 5.81 -5.46
C VAL A 46 3.91 5.84 -6.06
N ILE A 47 2.89 5.65 -5.22
CA ILE A 47 1.49 5.50 -5.63
C ILE A 47 0.77 6.86 -5.71
N GLY A 48 1.35 7.92 -5.13
CA GLY A 48 0.78 9.27 -5.13
C GLY A 48 -0.23 9.55 -4.00
N ARG A 49 -0.72 8.52 -3.31
CA ARG A 49 -1.68 8.63 -2.20
C ARG A 49 -1.34 7.70 -1.05
N SER A 50 -1.89 7.95 0.15
CA SER A 50 -1.62 7.11 1.32
C SER A 50 -2.28 5.72 1.19
N PRO A 51 -1.75 4.69 1.87
CA PRO A 51 -2.41 3.37 1.91
C PRO A 51 -3.80 3.45 2.58
N GLY A 52 -3.99 4.36 3.55
CA GLY A 52 -5.29 4.62 4.17
C GLY A 52 -6.32 5.17 3.20
N ALA A 53 -5.92 6.12 2.33
CA ALA A 53 -6.80 6.63 1.28
C ALA A 53 -7.17 5.54 0.27
N THR A 54 -6.19 4.71 -0.13
CA THR A 54 -6.41 3.57 -1.04
C THR A 54 -7.42 2.57 -0.46
N ARG A 55 -7.33 2.26 0.84
CA ARG A 55 -8.30 1.42 1.56
C ARG A 55 -9.69 2.06 1.63
N ALA A 56 -9.77 3.35 1.94
CA ALA A 56 -11.04 4.05 2.04
C ALA A 56 -11.79 4.05 0.69
N ASP A 57 -11.07 4.27 -0.40
CA ASP A 57 -11.63 4.22 -1.76
C ASP A 57 -12.12 2.81 -2.13
N ALA A 58 -11.36 1.77 -1.76
CA ALA A 58 -11.78 0.38 -1.96
C ALA A 58 -13.07 0.06 -1.21
N LYS A 59 -13.17 0.49 0.06
CA LYS A 59 -14.39 0.30 0.87
C LYS A 59 -15.61 1.01 0.29
N LYS A 60 -15.43 2.20 -0.30
CA LYS A 60 -16.50 2.92 -1.00
C LYS A 60 -17.01 2.16 -2.23
N ARG A 61 -16.10 1.55 -3.02
CA ARG A 61 -16.45 0.77 -4.22
C ARG A 61 -17.21 -0.52 -3.92
N SER A 62 -17.00 -1.14 -2.75
CA SER A 62 -17.73 -2.33 -2.32
C SER A 62 -19.09 -2.04 -1.68
N ALA A 63 -19.40 -0.77 -1.39
CA ALA A 63 -20.59 -0.35 -0.67
C ALA A 63 -21.66 0.32 -1.57
N GLY A 64 -21.43 0.38 -2.88
CA GLY A 64 -22.38 0.85 -3.88
C GLY A 64 -22.50 -0.16 -5.00
#